data_AF-A0A7T7V0X0-F1
#
_entry.id   AF-A0A7T7V0X0-F1
#
_cell.length_a   1.000
_cell.length_b   1.000
_cell.length_c   1.000
_cell.angle_alpha   90.00
_cell.angle_beta   90.00
_cell.angle_gamma   90.00
#
_symmetry.space_group_name_H-M   'P 1'
#
loop_
_entity.id
_entity.type
_entity.pdbx_description
1 polymer ?
#
loop_
_entity_poly.entity_id
_entity_poly.type
_entity_poly.pdbx_seq_one_letter_code
_entity_poly.pdbx_strand_id
1 'polypeptide(L)' 'MKKRNSLIGKIAIVDCLVEQLEKIGIKTNPHVCPGKKVKIYRYEGKHPDFGEMYAVDDGSGISPLFFFTIPLKWLNVQE' A
#
# COMPACT_ATOMS: atom_id res chain seq x y z
N MET A 1 0.87 11.04 17.07
CA MET A 1 1.51 9.91 16.35
C MET A 1 0.80 8.55 16.47
N LYS A 2 -0.18 8.32 17.37
CA LYS A 2 -0.79 6.98 17.57
C LYS A 2 -1.60 6.40 16.39
N LYS A 3 -2.34 7.23 15.63
CA LYS A 3 -3.24 6.74 14.55
C LYS A 3 -2.52 6.16 13.32
N ARG A 4 -1.27 6.55 13.05
CA ARG A 4 -0.57 6.10 11.83
C ARG A 4 0.00 4.70 12.00
N ASN A 5 0.45 4.39 13.22
CA ASN A 5 0.97 3.07 13.57
C ASN A 5 -0.14 2.05 13.83
N SER A 6 -1.37 2.47 14.11
CA SER A 6 -2.48 1.52 14.32
C SER A 6 -2.91 0.78 13.05
N LEU A 7 -2.44 1.21 11.87
CA LEU A 7 -2.67 0.51 10.61
C LEU A 7 -1.60 -0.54 10.32
N ILE A 8 -0.42 -0.47 10.97
CA ILE A 8 0.65 -1.42 10.75
C ILE A 8 0.19 -2.82 11.20
N GLY A 9 0.42 -3.81 10.35
CA GLY A 9 0.00 -5.20 10.54
C GLY A 9 -1.41 -5.51 10.02
N LYS A 10 -2.24 -4.50 9.75
CA LYS A 10 -3.58 -4.71 9.18
C LYS A 10 -3.51 -5.13 7.72
N ILE A 11 -4.59 -5.77 7.28
CA ILE A 11 -4.79 -6.14 5.89
C ILE A 11 -5.64 -5.07 5.20
N ALA A 12 -5.28 -4.72 3.97
CA ALA A 12 -6.06 -3.86 3.10
C ALA A 12 -6.25 -4.50 1.72
N ILE A 13 -7.27 -4.05 1.00
CA ILE A 13 -7.41 -4.29 -0.43
C ILE A 13 -6.93 -3.04 -1.17
N VAL A 14 -6.12 -3.23 -2.21
CA VAL A 14 -5.72 -2.14 -3.11
C VAL A 14 -6.95 -1.72 -3.92
N ASP A 15 -7.54 -0.59 -3.57
CA ASP A 15 -8.78 -0.06 -4.13
C ASP A 15 -8.49 1.21 -4.93
N CYS A 16 -7.96 1.01 -6.14
CA CYS A 16 -7.65 2.07 -7.09
C CYS A 16 -7.65 1.52 -8.51
N LEU A 17 -7.53 2.42 -9.50
CA LEU A 17 -7.32 2.03 -10.90
C LEU A 17 -5.86 1.65 -11.16
N VAL A 18 -5.62 0.87 -12.23
CA VAL A 18 -4.24 0.50 -12.64
C VAL A 18 -3.43 1.75 -12.98
N GLU A 19 -4.04 2.69 -13.69
CA GLU A 19 -3.43 3.96 -14.11
C GLU A 19 -3.04 4.84 -12.91
N GLN A 20 -3.67 4.63 -11.74
CA GLN A 20 -3.29 5.33 -10.51
C GLN A 20 -2.01 4.75 -9.90
N LEU A 21 -1.82 3.43 -9.95
CA LEU A 21 -0.58 2.77 -9.53
C LEU A 21 0.60 3.18 -10.41
N GLU A 22 0.38 3.33 -11.71
CA GLU A 22 1.42 3.78 -12.63
C GLU A 22 1.94 5.19 -12.28
N LYS A 23 1.07 6.08 -11.75
CA LYS A 23 1.47 7.44 -11.31
C LYS A 23 2.44 7.45 -10.15
N ILE A 24 2.51 6.37 -9.37
CA ILE A 24 3.46 6.20 -8.26
C ILE A 24 4.60 5.23 -8.62
N GLY A 25 4.78 4.95 -9.92
CA GLY A 25 5.86 4.11 -10.43
C GLY A 25 5.62 2.60 -10.31
N ILE A 26 4.44 2.18 -9.85
CA ILE A 26 4.04 0.77 -9.79
C ILE A 26 3.38 0.42 -11.12
N LYS A 27 4.19 -0.03 -12.07
CA LYS A 27 3.70 -0.67 -13.30
C LYS A 27 3.18 -2.06 -12.99
N THR A 28 2.31 -2.60 -13.85
CA THR A 28 1.69 -3.94 -13.76
C THR A 28 2.54 -4.94 -12.97
N ASN A 29 2.21 -5.09 -11.69
CA ASN A 29 2.92 -5.96 -10.77
C ASN A 29 1.93 -6.96 -10.17
N PRO A 30 2.15 -8.28 -10.31
CA PRO A 30 1.21 -9.29 -9.82
C PRO A 30 1.10 -9.31 -8.28
N HIS A 31 2.08 -8.74 -7.58
CA HIS A 31 2.07 -8.62 -6.12
C HIS A 31 1.21 -7.45 -5.66
N VAL A 32 1.11 -6.38 -6.44
CA VAL A 32 0.40 -5.17 -6.05
C VAL A 32 -0.35 -4.60 -7.25
N CYS A 33 -1.63 -4.96 -7.31
CA CYS A 33 -2.57 -4.56 -8.35
C CYS A 33 -3.97 -4.31 -7.74
N PRO A 34 -4.86 -3.61 -8.45
CA PRO A 34 -6.23 -3.40 -7.98
C PRO A 34 -6.94 -4.69 -7.58
N GLY A 35 -7.69 -4.65 -6.47
CA GLY A 35 -8.38 -5.80 -5.89
C GLY A 35 -7.48 -6.76 -5.11
N LYS A 36 -6.17 -6.56 -5.10
CA LYS A 36 -5.23 -7.42 -4.37
C LYS A 36 -5.27 -7.15 -2.88
N LYS A 37 -5.22 -8.23 -2.10
CA LYS A 37 -5.05 -8.20 -0.65
C LYS A 37 -3.57 -8.01 -0.30
N VAL A 38 -3.30 -7.00 0.50
CA VAL A 38 -1.95 -6.60 0.95
C VAL A 38 -1.94 -6.36 2.46
N LYS A 39 -0.78 -6.50 3.08
CA LYS A 39 -0.53 -6.17 4.48
C LYS A 39 0.21 -4.84 4.57
N ILE A 40 -0.23 -3.99 5.50
CA ILE A 40 0.44 -2.72 5.78
C ILE A 40 1.63 -2.96 6.69
N TYR A 41 2.81 -2.57 6.24
CA TYR A 41 4.06 -2.81 6.97
C TYR A 41 4.57 -1.56 7.71
N ARG A 42 4.62 -0.42 7.03
CA ARG A 42 5.22 0.81 7.59
C ARG A 42 4.60 2.06 7.01
N TYR A 43 4.58 3.13 7.80
CA TYR A 43 4.24 4.48 7.32
C TYR A 43 5.46 5.13 6.67
N GLU A 44 5.34 5.55 5.41
CA GLU A 44 6.44 6.17 4.62
C GLU A 44 6.41 7.70 4.64
N GLY A 45 5.42 8.32 5.29
CA GLY A 45 5.28 9.77 5.34
C GLY A 45 4.09 10.29 4.54
N LYS A 46 4.10 11.60 4.25
CA LYS A 46 3.03 12.27 3.51
C LYS A 46 3.60 12.83 2.20
N HIS A 47 3.10 12.32 1.07
CA HIS A 47 3.38 12.86 -0.25
C HIS A 47 2.51 14.10 -0.52
N PRO A 48 3.03 15.14 -1.20
CA PRO A 48 2.26 16.34 -1.56
C PRO A 48 0.94 16.04 -2.28
N ASP A 49 0.99 15.22 -3.34
CA ASP A 49 -0.18 14.94 -4.19
C ASP A 49 -1.03 13.74 -3.76
N PHE A 50 -0.42 12.80 -3.04
CA PHE A 50 -1.07 11.51 -2.73
C PHE A 50 -1.48 11.37 -1.27
N GLY A 51 -0.99 12.25 -0.38
CA GLY A 51 -1.32 12.20 1.03
C GLY A 51 -0.49 11.17 1.78
N GLU A 52 -1.09 10.53 2.78
CA GLU A 52 -0.38 9.57 3.63
C GLU A 52 -0.01 8.30 2.85
N MET A 53 1.25 7.90 2.92
CA MET A 53 1.81 6.77 2.16
C MET A 53 2.23 5.64 3.09
N TYR A 54 2.02 4.41 2.65
CA TYR A 54 2.33 3.21 3.41
C TYR A 54 3.06 2.18 2.56
N ALA A 55 4.10 1.58 3.11
CA ALA A 55 4.72 0.38 2.54
C ALA A 55 3.81 -0.82 2.79
N VAL A 56 3.52 -1.57 1.73
CA VAL A 56 2.69 -2.77 1.74
C VAL A 56 3.41 -3.96 1.11
N ASP A 57 3.05 -5.17 1.55
CA ASP A 57 3.44 -6.44 0.94
C ASP A 57 2.20 -7.30 0.66
N ASP A 58 2.29 -8.24 -0.28
CA ASP A 58 1.17 -9.12 -0.63
C ASP A 58 1.10 -10.40 0.23
N GLY A 59 1.91 -10.48 1.30
CA GLY A 59 1.98 -11.63 2.19
C GLY A 59 2.64 -12.86 1.59
N SER A 60 3.18 -12.79 0.36
CA SER A 60 3.79 -13.94 -0.33
C SER A 60 5.15 -14.38 0.26
N GLY A 61 5.60 -13.76 1.35
CA GLY A 61 6.88 -14.10 2.00
C GLY A 61 8.10 -13.60 1.23
N ILE A 62 7.91 -12.73 0.24
CA ILE A 62 9.00 -12.11 -0.51
C ILE A 62 9.77 -11.15 0.39
N SER A 63 11.11 -11.15 0.22
CA SER A 63 12.06 -10.31 0.94
C SER A 63 11.60 -8.85 1.06
N PRO A 64 11.91 -8.12 2.15
CA PRO A 64 11.58 -6.71 2.34
C PRO A 64 12.07 -5.76 1.22
N LEU A 65 12.86 -6.26 0.28
CA LEU A 65 13.21 -5.59 -0.98
C LEU A 65 12.02 -5.39 -1.94
N PHE A 66 10.85 -5.99 -1.69
CA PHE A 66 9.66 -5.89 -2.55
C PHE A 66 8.47 -5.20 -1.88
N PHE A 67 8.70 -4.35 -0.89
CA PHE A 67 7.64 -3.47 -0.41
C PHE A 67 7.27 -2.43 -1.46
N PHE A 68 5.98 -2.19 -1.61
CA PHE A 68 5.45 -1.15 -2.48
C PHE A 68 4.84 -0.04 -1.65
N THR A 69 5.12 1.21 -2.00
CA THR A 69 4.59 2.37 -1.28
C THR A 69 3.29 2.82 -1.92
N ILE A 70 2.16 2.63 -1.24
CA ILE A 70 0.81 2.98 -1.71
C ILE A 70 0.17 4.06 -0.83
N PRO A 71 -0.56 5.02 -1.42
CA PRO A 71 -1.37 5.99 -0.68
C PRO A 71 -2.47 5.34 0.14
N LEU A 72 -2.67 5.78 1.38
CA LEU A 72 -3.73 5.31 2.26
C LEU A 72 -5.13 5.41 1.63
N LYS A 73 -5.37 6.47 0.84
CA LYS A 73 -6.64 6.68 0.13
C LYS A 73 -6.97 5.59 -0.90
N TRP A 74 -6.00 4.75 -1.26
CA TRP A 74 -6.16 3.61 -2.18
C TRP A 74 -6.08 2.27 -1.44
N LEU A 75 -6.06 2.28 -0.11
CA LEU A 75 -6.05 1.10 0.73
C LEU A 75 -7.38 1.00 1.46
N ASN A 76 -8.23 0.08 1.02
CA ASN A 76 -9.44 -0.27 1.75
C ASN A 76 -9.09 -1.23 2.89
N VAL A 77 -8.77 -0.66 4.06
CA VAL A 77 -8.35 -1.40 5.25
C VAL A 77 -9.50 -2.27 5.77
N GLN A 78 -9.26 -3.57 5.82
CA GLN A 78 -10.19 -4.54 6.38
C GLN A 78 -10.01 -4.56 7.92
N GLU A 79 -11.11 -4.53 8.67
CA GLU A 79 -11.12 -4.55 10.14
C GLU A 79 -10.72 -5.90 10.73
#